data_AF-A0A2U8WZ76-F1
#
_entry.id   AF-A0A2U8WZ76-F1
#
_cell.length_a   1.000
_cell.length_b   1.000
_cell.length_c   1.000
_cell.angle_alpha   90.00
_cell.angle_beta   90.00
_cell.angle_gamma   90.00
#
_symmetry.space_group_name_H-M   'P 1'
#
loop_
_entity.id
_entity.type
_entity.pdbx_description
1 polymer ?
#
loop_
_entity_poly.entity_id
_entity_poly.type
_entity_poly.pdbx_seq_one_letter_code
_entity_poly.pdbx_strand_id
1 'polypeptide(L)'
;MWTSAQITITIEEVYGNTVLVRIALPVGVLEVIGEADFRGRELRVTNAHIQGLSPGALGRAGLNSLGRKILEIYDVDVVHVAGASRTTGRNPDRPPRPFRYPRRR
;
A
#
# COMPACT_ATOMS: atom_id res chain seq x y z
N MET A 1 16.48 -7.50 -5.06
CA MET A 1 15.01 -7.70 -5.18
C MET A 1 14.58 -8.47 -3.95
N TRP A 2 13.58 -8.00 -3.20
CA TRP A 2 13.13 -8.70 -1.99
C TRP A 2 12.20 -9.84 -2.35
N THR A 3 12.31 -10.95 -1.64
CA THR A 3 11.40 -12.08 -1.76
C THR A 3 10.14 -11.83 -0.94
N SER A 4 9.04 -12.50 -1.29
CA SER A 4 7.77 -12.46 -0.55
C SER A 4 7.95 -12.82 0.95
N ALA A 5 8.92 -13.68 1.26
CA ALA A 5 9.24 -14.07 2.64
C ALA A 5 9.89 -12.97 3.49
N GLN A 6 10.47 -11.95 2.86
CA GLN A 6 11.12 -10.82 3.55
C GLN A 6 10.16 -9.66 3.85
N ILE A 7 8.88 -9.80 3.46
CA ILE A 7 7.84 -8.79 3.65
C ILE A 7 6.76 -9.38 4.54
N THR A 8 6.59 -8.79 5.71
CA THR A 8 5.53 -9.15 6.65
C THR A 8 4.50 -8.04 6.68
N ILE A 9 3.24 -8.40 6.50
CA ILE A 9 2.10 -7.47 6.54
C ILE A 9 1.24 -7.91 7.72
N THR A 10 1.10 -7.02 8.70
CA THR A 10 0.28 -7.23 9.89
C THR A 10 -0.83 -6.20 9.90
N ILE A 11 -2.07 -6.64 10.10
CA ILE A 11 -3.19 -5.75 10.36
C ILE A 11 -3.18 -5.47 11.87
N GLU A 12 -2.96 -4.22 12.24
CA GLU A 12 -2.93 -3.79 13.65
C GLU A 12 -4.35 -3.51 14.15
N GLU A 13 -5.15 -2.78 13.36
CA GLU A 13 -6.51 -2.40 13.73
C GLU A 13 -7.44 -2.36 12.51
N VAL A 14 -8.74 -2.62 12.76
CA VAL A 14 -9.81 -2.55 11.77
C VAL A 14 -11.03 -1.84 12.39
N TYR A 15 -11.48 -0.77 11.74
CA TYR A 15 -12.69 -0.03 12.11
C TYR A 15 -13.56 0.21 10.87
N GLY A 16 -14.62 -0.60 10.72
CA GLY A 16 -15.43 -0.61 9.50
C GLY A 16 -14.55 -0.96 8.29
N ASN A 17 -14.44 -0.05 7.32
CA ASN A 17 -13.57 -0.22 6.16
C ASN A 17 -12.17 0.38 6.35
N THR A 18 -11.91 1.04 7.48
CA THR A 18 -10.60 1.63 7.77
C THR A 18 -9.69 0.57 8.37
N VAL A 19 -8.50 0.41 7.81
CA VAL A 19 -7.49 -0.53 8.28
C VAL A 19 -6.20 0.20 8.61
N LEU A 20 -5.60 -0.17 9.74
CA LEU A 20 -4.22 0.19 10.09
C LEU A 20 -3.35 -1.04 9.86
N VAL A 21 -2.35 -0.90 9.00
CA VAL A 21 -1.48 -1.98 8.56
C VAL A 21 -0.03 -1.60 8.82
N ARG A 22 0.70 -2.50 9.48
CA ARG A 22 2.14 -2.42 9.69
C ARG A 22 2.84 -3.37 8.71
N ILE A 23 3.74 -2.82 7.91
CA ILE A 23 4.48 -3.53 6.87
C ILE A 23 5.96 -3.52 7.22
N ALA A 24 6.48 -4.66 7.67
CA ALA A 24 7.91 -4.83 7.91
C ALA A 24 8.62 -5.21 6.60
N LEU A 25 9.64 -4.43 6.25
CA LEU A 25 10.45 -4.56 5.04
C LEU A 25 11.95 -4.62 5.43
N PRO A 26 12.84 -5.12 4.55
CA PRO A 26 14.29 -5.13 4.83
C PRO A 26 14.90 -3.74 5.09
N VAL A 27 14.26 -2.68 4.62
CA VAL A 27 14.73 -1.29 4.77
C VAL A 27 14.06 -0.56 5.93
N GLY A 28 13.19 -1.22 6.70
CA GLY A 28 12.50 -0.65 7.84
C GLY A 28 11.01 -0.96 7.85
N VAL A 29 10.25 -0.21 8.63
CA VAL A 29 8.82 -0.43 8.81
C VAL A 29 8.04 0.70 8.16
N LEU A 30 6.97 0.33 7.48
CA LEU A 30 6.02 1.24 6.85
C LEU A 30 4.66 1.03 7.49
N GLU A 31 4.05 2.11 7.95
CA GLU A 31 2.70 2.08 8.52
C GLU A 31 1.74 2.74 7.54
N VAL A 32 0.63 2.05 7.26
CA VAL A 32 -0.41 2.50 6.35
C VAL A 32 -1.72 2.54 7.11
N ILE A 33 -2.40 3.68 7.06
CA ILE A 33 -3.82 3.74 7.39
C ILE A 33 -4.60 4.15 6.14
N GLY A 34 -5.73 3.52 5.91
CA GLY A 34 -6.59 3.86 4.78
C GLY A 34 -7.86 3.03 4.77
N GLU A 35 -8.74 3.33 3.83
CA GLU A 35 -9.97 2.60 3.61
C GLU A 35 -9.72 1.46 2.62
N ALA A 36 -9.95 0.22 3.02
CA ALA A 36 -9.79 -0.96 2.18
C ALA A 36 -11.15 -1.53 1.77
N ASP A 37 -11.30 -1.81 0.49
CA ASP A 37 -12.52 -2.38 -0.09
C ASP A 37 -12.17 -3.40 -1.17
N PHE A 38 -12.90 -4.52 -1.18
CA PHE A 38 -12.75 -5.57 -2.19
C PHE A 38 -13.88 -5.48 -3.22
N ARG A 39 -13.50 -5.38 -4.49
CA ARG A 39 -14.44 -5.37 -5.63
C ARG A 39 -14.12 -6.54 -6.53
N GLY A 40 -14.74 -7.70 -6.25
CA GLY A 40 -14.40 -8.95 -6.94
C GLY A 40 -12.96 -9.34 -6.67
N ARG A 41 -12.12 -9.41 -7.71
CA ARG A 41 -10.67 -9.69 -7.61
C ARG A 41 -9.81 -8.42 -7.58
N GLU A 42 -10.37 -7.28 -7.20
CA GLU A 42 -9.63 -6.02 -7.04
C GLU A 42 -9.61 -5.59 -5.57
N LEU A 43 -8.41 -5.31 -5.05
CA LEU A 43 -8.24 -4.62 -3.77
C LEU A 43 -8.10 -3.12 -4.04
N ARG A 44 -8.94 -2.31 -3.41
CA ARG A 44 -8.87 -0.85 -3.47
C ARG A 44 -8.56 -0.30 -2.08
N VAL A 45 -7.51 0.51 -2.03
CA VAL A 45 -7.13 1.26 -0.83
C VAL A 45 -7.25 2.74 -1.16
N THR A 46 -8.19 3.43 -0.53
CA THR A 46 -8.43 4.87 -0.67
C THR A 46 -8.05 5.61 0.60
N ASN A 47 -7.87 6.93 0.49
CA ASN A 47 -7.48 7.79 1.61
C ASN A 47 -6.24 7.27 2.36
N ALA A 48 -5.29 6.69 1.63
CA ALA A 48 -4.10 6.10 2.23
C ALA A 48 -3.15 7.17 2.77
N HIS A 49 -2.85 7.10 4.06
CA HIS A 49 -1.75 7.79 4.71
C HIS A 49 -0.63 6.80 5.00
N ILE A 50 0.60 7.17 4.65
CA ILE A 50 1.76 6.29 4.74
C ILE A 50 2.86 7.02 5.51
N GLN A 51 3.44 6.35 6.52
CA GLN A 51 4.55 6.87 7.31
C GLN A 51 5.60 5.78 7.60
N GLY A 52 6.68 6.18 8.30
CA GLY A 52 7.73 5.29 8.80
C GLY A 52 9.02 5.33 7.98
N LEU A 53 8.94 5.27 6.65
CA LEU A 53 10.11 5.31 5.78
C LEU A 53 10.36 6.71 5.20
N SER A 54 11.64 7.04 5.00
CA SER A 54 12.02 8.27 4.30
C SER A 54 11.61 8.22 2.82
N PRO A 55 11.31 9.37 2.19
CA PRO A 55 10.96 9.43 0.78
C PRO A 55 12.01 8.73 -0.09
N GLY A 56 11.57 7.81 -0.95
CA GLY A 56 12.44 7.08 -1.87
C GLY A 56 13.10 5.82 -1.29
N ALA A 57 12.98 5.55 0.01
CA ALA A 57 13.64 4.41 0.66
C ALA A 57 13.30 3.03 0.05
N LEU A 58 12.05 2.82 -0.41
CA LEU A 58 11.68 1.57 -1.10
C LEU A 58 12.28 1.46 -2.51
N GLY A 59 12.44 2.60 -3.19
CA GLY A 59 12.64 2.64 -4.64
C GLY A 59 11.56 1.90 -5.43
N ARG A 60 11.75 1.80 -6.76
CA ARG A 60 10.79 1.13 -7.64
C ARG A 60 10.76 -0.40 -7.44
N ALA A 61 11.92 -1.01 -7.19
CA ALA A 61 12.02 -2.45 -6.99
C ALA A 61 11.32 -2.91 -5.70
N GLY A 62 11.49 -2.18 -4.59
CA GLY A 62 10.81 -2.47 -3.33
C GLY A 62 9.30 -2.32 -3.45
N LEU A 63 8.82 -1.26 -4.12
CA LEU A 63 7.40 -1.07 -4.41
C LEU A 63 6.81 -2.24 -5.21
N ASN A 64 7.53 -2.74 -6.22
CA ASN A 64 7.09 -3.90 -7.00
C ASN A 64 7.05 -5.18 -6.15
N SER A 65 8.06 -5.42 -5.30
CA SER A 65 8.06 -6.57 -4.39
C SER A 65 6.89 -6.51 -3.41
N LEU A 66 6.60 -5.33 -2.85
CA LEU A 66 5.46 -5.11 -1.95
C LEU A 66 4.13 -5.33 -2.68
N GLY A 67 3.94 -4.74 -3.86
CA GLY A 67 2.73 -4.93 -4.66
C GLY A 67 2.48 -6.41 -4.99
N ARG A 68 3.54 -7.15 -5.33
CA ARG A 68 3.45 -8.60 -5.58
C ARG A 68 3.04 -9.37 -4.31
N LYS A 69 3.61 -9.04 -3.15
CA LYS A 69 3.23 -9.66 -1.87
C LYS A 69 1.74 -9.47 -1.57
N ILE A 70 1.21 -8.26 -1.78
CA ILE A 70 -0.20 -7.95 -1.53
C ILE A 70 -1.12 -8.75 -2.46
N LEU A 71 -0.79 -8.82 -3.75
CA LEU A 71 -1.53 -9.66 -4.70
C LEU A 71 -1.56 -11.13 -4.28
N GLU A 72 -0.43 -11.66 -3.79
CA GLU A 72 -0.31 -13.05 -3.34
C GLU A 72 -1.12 -13.32 -2.07
N ILE A 73 -1.03 -12.46 -1.05
CA ILE A 73 -1.72 -12.65 0.24
C ILE A 73 -3.24 -12.64 0.05
N TYR A 74 -3.75 -11.69 -0.72
CA TYR A 74 -5.19 -11.47 -0.85
C TYR A 74 -5.80 -12.16 -2.08
N ASP A 75 -5.01 -12.90 -2.86
CA ASP A 75 -5.37 -13.53 -4.15
C ASP A 75 -6.16 -12.60 -5.11
N VAL A 76 -5.76 -11.33 -5.18
CA VAL A 76 -6.37 -10.35 -6.08
C VAL A 76 -5.58 -10.21 -7.38
N ASP A 77 -6.27 -9.79 -8.44
CA ASP A 77 -5.69 -9.55 -9.76
C ASP A 77 -5.08 -8.16 -9.87
N VAL A 78 -5.60 -7.20 -9.11
CA VAL A 78 -5.14 -5.81 -9.14
C VAL A 78 -5.24 -5.18 -7.76
N VAL A 79 -4.21 -4.40 -7.40
CA VAL A 79 -4.24 -3.49 -6.26
C VAL A 79 -4.30 -2.05 -6.76
N HIS A 80 -5.28 -1.30 -6.26
CA HIS A 80 -5.40 0.14 -6.45
C HIS A 80 -5.08 0.84 -5.14
N VAL A 81 -4.16 1.80 -5.16
CA VAL A 81 -3.82 2.62 -3.99
C VAL A 81 -3.95 4.09 -4.36
N ALA A 82 -4.88 4.78 -3.70
CA ALA A 82 -5.01 6.23 -3.77
C ALA A 82 -4.65 6.82 -2.40
N GLY A 83 -3.64 7.68 -2.38
CA GLY A 83 -3.31 8.43 -1.17
C GLY A 83 -4.41 9.42 -0.81
N ALA A 84 -4.48 9.80 0.46
CA ALA A 84 -5.35 10.88 0.89
C ALA A 84 -4.92 12.23 0.27
N SER A 85 -5.86 13.18 0.23
CA SER A 85 -5.57 14.56 -0.15
C SER A 85 -4.45 15.11 0.72
N ARG A 86 -3.40 15.63 0.07
CA ARG A 86 -2.27 16.21 0.79
C ARG A 86 -2.72 17.53 1.39
N THR A 87 -2.66 17.63 2.71
CA THR A 87 -2.86 18.89 3.43
C THR A 87 -1.63 19.80 3.35
N THR A 88 -0.46 19.22 3.04
CA THR A 88 0.82 19.95 2.93
C THR A 88 1.68 19.43 1.75
N GLY A 89 2.51 20.30 1.17
CA GLY A 89 3.43 19.99 0.08
C GLY A 89 2.95 20.43 -1.32
N ARG A 90 3.51 19.82 -2.38
CA ARG A 90 3.18 20.16 -3.78
C ARG A 90 1.76 19.72 -4.13
N ASN A 91 0.94 20.64 -4.65
CA ASN A 91 -0.49 20.47 -4.98
C ASN A 91 -1.38 20.12 -3.77
N PRO A 92 -1.54 21.07 -2.81
CA PRO A 92 -2.48 20.91 -1.71
C PRO A 92 -3.91 20.65 -2.22
N ASP A 93 -4.70 19.92 -1.44
CA ASP A 93 -6.12 19.56 -1.69
C ASP A 93 -6.38 18.64 -2.88
N ARG A 94 -5.34 18.25 -3.63
CA ARG A 94 -5.48 17.30 -4.74
C ARG A 94 -5.04 15.89 -4.30
N PRO A 95 -5.93 14.88 -4.36
CA PRO A 95 -5.53 13.51 -4.11
C PRO A 95 -4.48 13.08 -5.15
N PRO A 96 -3.44 12.32 -4.74
CA PRO A 96 -2.52 11.68 -5.67
C PRO A 96 -3.29 10.84 -6.69
N ARG A 97 -2.76 10.73 -7.92
CA ARG A 97 -3.33 9.80 -8.90
C ARG A 97 -3.29 8.38 -8.33
N PRO A 98 -4.36 7.59 -8.46
CA PRO A 98 -4.36 6.20 -8.03
C PRO A 98 -3.22 5.44 -8.70
N PHE A 99 -2.43 4.74 -7.88
CA PHE A 99 -1.47 3.78 -8.35
C PHE A 99 -2.18 2.45 -8.61
N ARG A 100 -1.95 1.87 -9.78
CA ARG A 100 -2.51 0.56 -10.17
C ARG A 100 -1.38 -0.45 -10.33
N TYR A 101 -1.43 -1.52 -9.54
CA TYR A 101 -0.49 -2.63 -9.61
C TYR A 101 -1.21 -3.92 -10.05
N PRO A 102 -1.09 -4.32 -11.32
CA PRO A 102 -1.71 -5.54 -11.80
C PRO A 102 -0.86 -6.78 -11.47
N ARG A 103 -1.52 -7.93 -11.29
CA ARG A 103 -0.91 -9.25 -11.33
C ARG A 103 -0.35 -9.44 -12.73
N ARG A 104 0.97 -9.43 -12.84
CA ARG A 104 1.65 -9.74 -14.09
C ARG A 104 1.32 -11.20 -14.42
N ARG A 105 0.68 -11.42 -15.58
CA ARG A 105 0.54 -12.76 -16.16
C ARG A 105 1.91 -13.37 -16.39
#